data_AF-A0A1D9LB83-F1
#
_entry.id   AF-A0A1D9LB83-F1
#
_cell.length_a   1.000
_cell.length_b   1.000
_cell.length_c   1.000
_cell.angle_alpha   90.00
_cell.angle_beta   90.00
_cell.angle_gamma   90.00
#
_symmetry.space_group_name_H-M   'P 1'
#
loop_
_entity.id
_entity.type
_entity.pdbx_description
1 polymer ?
#
loop_
_entity_poly.entity_id
_entity_poly.type
_entity_poly.pdbx_seq_one_letter_code
_entity_poly.pdbx_strand_id
1 'polypeptide(L)'
;MKTALADFKASKEIFALPAGNVAAAIGGELRHEKLDSQIQDLAQYAIGSGIADSKSTKGSRNISALYLEAEVPVIKGLDVQLAARYDKYSDFGKAFNPKVAFKYQPASQIMFRGSASRGFRAPSLFDIFQPDAKTYTNGNNLDDPARCPNGTGQRRGQDGLRHHVFRQAGRQSQFGA
;
A
#
# COMPACT_ATOMS: atom_id res chain seq x y z
N MET A 1 -11.67 -9.24 9.64
CA MET A 1 -11.64 -8.44 8.40
C MET A 1 -12.53 -9.11 7.36
N LYS A 2 -13.44 -8.38 6.73
CA LYS A 2 -14.33 -8.90 5.67
C LYS A 2 -13.98 -8.22 4.34
N THR A 3 -13.99 -8.98 3.25
CA THR A 3 -13.65 -8.47 1.91
C THR A 3 -14.67 -8.99 0.90
N ALA A 4 -15.13 -8.13 -0.01
CA ALA A 4 -15.94 -8.48 -1.18
C ALA A 4 -15.22 -8.01 -2.45
N LEU A 5 -15.27 -8.80 -3.52
CA LEU A 5 -14.59 -8.52 -4.78
C LEU A 5 -15.45 -8.94 -5.97
N ALA A 6 -15.37 -8.17 -7.04
CA ALA A 6 -15.87 -8.51 -8.37
C ALA A 6 -14.82 -8.13 -9.42
N ASP A 7 -14.57 -9.03 -10.37
CA ASP A 7 -13.62 -8.82 -11.45
C ASP A 7 -14.26 -9.04 -12.83
N PHE A 8 -13.74 -8.33 -13.82
CA PHE A 8 -14.09 -8.48 -15.22
C PHE A 8 -12.82 -8.46 -16.06
N LYS A 9 -12.74 -9.35 -17.06
CA LYS A 9 -11.64 -9.41 -18.01
C LYS A 9 -12.14 -9.79 -19.39
N ALA A 10 -11.58 -9.15 -20.41
CA ALA A 10 -11.70 -9.54 -21.79
C ALA A 10 -10.31 -9.56 -22.44
N SER A 11 -10.03 -10.56 -23.28
CA SER A 11 -8.78 -10.66 -24.02
C SER A 11 -9.02 -11.16 -25.43
N LYS A 12 -8.24 -10.66 -26.38
CA LYS A 12 -8.33 -11.07 -27.78
C LYS A 12 -7.00 -10.90 -28.50
N GLU A 13 -6.76 -11.76 -29.48
CA GLU A 13 -5.80 -11.48 -30.54
C GLU A 13 -6.35 -10.37 -31.45
N ILE A 14 -5.59 -9.30 -31.62
CA ILE A 14 -6.04 -8.13 -32.39
C ILE A 14 -5.63 -8.27 -33.86
N PHE A 15 -4.39 -8.67 -34.13
CA PHE A 15 -3.86 -8.86 -35.49
C PHE A 15 -2.65 -9.79 -35.51
N ALA A 16 -2.38 -10.37 -36.68
CA ALA A 16 -1.23 -11.24 -36.90
C ALA A 16 -0.03 -10.43 -37.43
N LEU A 17 1.15 -10.66 -36.86
CA LEU A 17 2.43 -10.21 -37.39
C LEU A 17 3.21 -11.41 -37.97
N PRO A 18 4.18 -11.20 -38.87
CA PRO A 18 5.07 -12.26 -39.34
C PRO A 18 5.84 -12.98 -38.22
N ALA A 19 5.96 -12.34 -37.06
CA ALA A 19 6.62 -12.85 -35.88
C ALA A 19 5.68 -13.56 -34.88
N GLY A 20 4.35 -13.44 -35.03
CA GLY A 20 3.34 -14.01 -34.13
C GLY A 20 2.09 -13.13 -34.01
N ASN A 21 1.09 -13.57 -33.25
CA ASN A 21 -0.13 -12.80 -33.04
C ASN A 21 0.06 -11.75 -31.93
N VAL A 22 -0.42 -10.53 -32.18
CA VAL A 22 -0.53 -9.50 -31.16
C VAL A 22 -1.80 -9.75 -30.36
N ALA A 23 -1.65 -9.89 -29.05
CA ALA A 23 -2.76 -10.06 -28.12
C ALA A 23 -2.89 -8.85 -27.21
N ALA A 24 -4.12 -8.52 -26.84
CA ALA A 24 -4.37 -7.56 -25.78
C ALA A 24 -5.47 -8.04 -24.84
N ALA A 25 -5.41 -7.53 -23.61
CA ALA A 25 -6.41 -7.73 -22.59
C ALA A 25 -6.76 -6.41 -21.93
N ILE A 26 -8.01 -6.29 -21.53
CA ILE A 26 -8.50 -5.22 -20.66
C ILE A 26 -9.31 -5.86 -19.54
N GLY A 27 -9.26 -5.28 -18.36
CA GLY A 27 -10.12 -5.71 -17.27
C GLY A 27 -10.26 -4.69 -16.19
N GLY A 28 -11.20 -4.95 -15.29
CA GLY A 28 -11.49 -4.10 -14.15
C GLY A 28 -11.72 -4.94 -12.89
N GLU A 29 -11.52 -4.31 -11.74
CA GLU A 29 -11.72 -4.92 -10.43
C GLU A 29 -12.43 -3.92 -9.53
N LEU A 30 -13.42 -4.39 -8.78
CA LEU A 30 -14.05 -3.66 -7.69
C LEU A 30 -13.84 -4.47 -6.41
N ARG A 31 -13.30 -3.84 -5.37
CA ARG A 31 -13.02 -4.46 -4.09
C ARG A 31 -13.51 -3.59 -2.94
N HIS A 32 -14.21 -4.19 -2.01
CA HIS A 32 -14.63 -3.58 -0.75
C HIS A 32 -13.98 -4.32 0.41
N GLU A 33 -13.28 -3.59 1.27
CA GLU A 33 -12.63 -4.11 2.47
C GLU A 33 -13.23 -3.46 3.71
N LYS A 34 -13.50 -4.25 4.75
CA LYS A 34 -14.02 -3.79 6.03
C LYS A 34 -13.20 -4.35 7.20
N LEU A 35 -12.71 -3.43 8.03
CA LEU A 35 -12.10 -3.68 9.32
C LEU A 35 -13.16 -3.46 10.41
N ASP A 36 -13.34 -4.48 11.25
CA ASP A 36 -14.10 -4.39 12.48
C ASP A 36 -13.25 -5.08 13.55
N SER A 37 -12.67 -4.28 14.44
CA SER A 37 -11.83 -4.72 15.55
C SER A 37 -12.51 -4.30 16.85
N GLN A 38 -13.04 -5.28 17.57
CA GLN A 38 -13.68 -5.06 18.86
C GLN A 38 -12.66 -5.40 19.96
N ILE A 39 -12.35 -4.43 20.81
CA ILE A 39 -11.55 -4.67 22.02
C ILE A 39 -12.53 -4.98 23.15
N GLN A 40 -12.26 -6.05 23.92
CA GLN A 40 -13.09 -6.40 25.07
C GLN A 40 -12.96 -5.33 26.17
N ASP A 41 -14.06 -4.97 26.82
CA ASP A 41 -14.12 -3.87 27.81
C ASP A 41 -13.10 -4.04 28.96
N LEU A 42 -12.73 -5.27 29.33
CA LEU A 42 -11.73 -5.54 30.36
C LEU A 42 -10.33 -5.02 30.00
N ALA A 43 -9.98 -4.95 28.71
CA ALA A 43 -8.69 -4.45 28.25
C ALA A 43 -8.55 -2.92 28.43
N GLN A 44 -9.66 -2.18 28.53
CA GLN A 44 -9.63 -0.73 28.81
C GLN A 44 -9.16 -0.43 30.24
N TYR A 45 -9.34 -1.38 31.17
CA TYR A 45 -8.96 -1.24 32.58
C TYR A 45 -7.63 -1.91 32.93
N ALA A 46 -7.00 -2.62 31.99
CA ALA A 46 -5.73 -3.32 32.19
C ALA A 46 -4.53 -2.35 32.07
N ILE A 47 -4.38 -1.47 33.07
CA ILE A 47 -3.25 -0.55 33.21
C ILE A 47 -1.95 -1.37 33.26
N GLY A 48 -1.05 -1.17 32.29
CA GLY A 48 0.25 -1.86 32.22
C GLY A 48 0.40 -2.90 31.11
N SER A 49 -0.69 -3.26 30.41
CA SER A 49 -0.65 -4.20 29.27
C SER A 49 -0.15 -3.59 27.95
N GLY A 50 -0.01 -2.27 27.88
CA GLY A 50 0.22 -1.53 26.64
C GLY A 50 -1.01 -1.35 25.76
N ILE A 51 -2.18 -1.81 26.23
CA ILE A 51 -3.47 -1.75 25.53
C ILE A 51 -4.45 -0.80 26.24
N ALA A 52 -4.05 -0.21 27.38
CA ALA A 52 -4.86 0.73 28.12
C ALA A 52 -5.26 1.92 27.22
N ASP A 53 -6.53 2.31 27.24
CA ASP A 53 -7.21 3.26 26.34
C ASP A 53 -7.44 2.83 24.88
N SER A 54 -7.10 1.61 24.45
CA SER A 54 -7.33 1.17 23.07
C SER A 54 -8.82 1.01 22.77
N LYS A 55 -9.35 1.81 21.83
CA LYS A 55 -10.77 1.78 21.43
C LYS A 55 -11.02 0.77 20.31
N SER A 56 -12.23 0.19 20.31
CA SER A 56 -12.73 -0.56 19.15
C SER A 56 -12.65 0.28 17.88
N THR A 57 -12.16 -0.33 16.81
CA THR A 57 -11.83 0.34 15.56
C THR A 57 -12.65 -0.23 14.42
N LYS A 58 -13.25 0.66 13.62
CA LYS A 58 -13.98 0.31 12.40
C LYS A 58 -13.44 1.13 11.24
N GLY A 59 -13.23 0.49 10.11
CA GLY A 59 -12.76 1.13 8.88
C GLY A 59 -13.31 0.41 7.67
N SER A 60 -13.53 1.12 6.58
CA SER A 60 -13.91 0.51 5.29
C SER A 60 -13.24 1.23 4.14
N ARG A 61 -12.91 0.47 3.09
CA ARG A 61 -12.24 0.98 1.89
C ARG A 61 -12.89 0.39 0.65
N ASN A 62 -13.16 1.25 -0.32
CA ASN A 62 -13.52 0.86 -1.69
C ASN A 62 -12.33 1.06 -2.60
N ILE A 63 -12.07 0.07 -3.45
CA ILE A 63 -10.99 0.05 -4.42
C ILE A 63 -11.63 -0.27 -5.76
N SER A 64 -11.34 0.55 -6.76
CA SER A 64 -11.70 0.29 -8.14
C SER A 64 -10.44 0.33 -8.98
N ALA A 65 -10.25 -0.66 -9.83
CA ALA A 65 -9.10 -0.76 -10.70
C ALA A 65 -9.51 -0.98 -12.14
N LEU A 66 -8.69 -0.46 -13.05
CA LEU A 66 -8.75 -0.70 -14.48
C LEU A 66 -7.34 -1.08 -14.93
N TYR A 67 -7.21 -2.15 -15.71
CA TYR A 67 -5.94 -2.58 -16.26
C TYR A 67 -6.05 -2.88 -17.75
N LEU A 68 -4.95 -2.63 -18.45
CA LEU A 68 -4.76 -2.91 -19.87
C LEU A 68 -3.41 -3.58 -20.06
N GLU A 69 -3.37 -4.60 -20.91
CA GLU A 69 -2.18 -5.39 -21.20
C GLU A 69 -2.12 -5.70 -22.69
N ALA A 70 -0.92 -5.70 -23.26
CA ALA A 70 -0.66 -6.06 -24.63
C ALA A 70 0.63 -6.88 -24.72
N GLU A 71 0.61 -7.91 -25.55
CA GLU A 71 1.76 -8.75 -25.89
C GLU A 71 2.00 -8.65 -27.39
N VAL A 72 3.21 -8.22 -27.74
CA VAL A 72 3.61 -7.89 -29.10
C VAL A 72 4.85 -8.71 -29.47
N PRO A 73 4.73 -9.74 -30.32
CA PRO A 73 5.88 -10.39 -30.93
C PRO A 73 6.47 -9.47 -32.00
N VAL A 74 7.56 -8.78 -31.66
CA VAL A 74 8.17 -7.75 -32.53
C VAL A 74 8.97 -8.39 -33.65
N ILE A 75 9.80 -9.38 -33.32
CA ILE A 75 10.55 -10.22 -34.27
C ILE A 75 10.55 -11.66 -33.75
N LYS A 76 10.91 -12.63 -34.60
CA LYS A 76 11.00 -14.04 -34.16
C LYS A 76 11.94 -14.16 -32.96
N GLY A 77 11.40 -14.66 -31.86
CA GLY A 77 12.12 -14.80 -30.60
C GLY A 77 12.13 -13.54 -29.72
N LEU A 78 11.59 -12.38 -30.14
CA LEU A 78 11.45 -11.18 -29.30
C LEU A 78 9.99 -10.85 -29.05
N ASP A 79 9.55 -11.04 -27.82
CA ASP A 79 8.22 -10.65 -27.35
C ASP A 79 8.34 -9.45 -26.41
N VAL A 80 7.49 -8.45 -26.59
CA VAL A 80 7.39 -7.27 -25.73
C VAL A 80 6.01 -7.25 -25.08
N GLN A 81 5.98 -7.12 -23.76
CA GLN A 81 4.77 -6.94 -22.98
C GLN A 81 4.68 -5.49 -22.50
N LEU A 82 3.53 -4.88 -22.74
CA LEU A 82 3.15 -3.57 -22.21
C LEU A 82 1.94 -3.75 -21.32
N ALA A 83 1.98 -3.21 -20.11
CA ALA A 83 0.85 -3.26 -19.20
C ALA A 83 0.74 -1.95 -18.42
N ALA A 84 -0.48 -1.56 -18.11
CA ALA A 84 -0.74 -0.44 -17.22
C ALA A 84 -1.97 -0.74 -16.37
N ARG A 85 -1.86 -0.42 -15.08
CA ARG A 85 -2.96 -0.52 -14.13
C ARG A 85 -3.18 0.80 -13.43
N TYR A 86 -4.44 1.19 -13.31
CA TYR A 86 -4.88 2.36 -12.57
C TYR A 86 -5.80 1.94 -11.44
N ASP A 87 -5.43 2.29 -10.22
CA ASP A 87 -6.18 1.96 -9.00
C ASP A 87 -6.69 3.25 -8.35
N LYS A 88 -7.95 3.27 -7.94
CA LYS A 88 -8.58 4.35 -7.17
C LYS A 88 -9.10 3.80 -5.86
N TYR A 89 -8.55 4.33 -4.77
CA TYR A 89 -8.90 4.06 -3.38
C TYR A 89 -9.78 5.19 -2.85
N SER A 90 -10.76 4.86 -2.00
CA SER A 90 -11.64 5.87 -1.38
C SER A 90 -10.96 6.73 -0.32
N ASP A 91 -9.82 6.31 0.22
CA ASP A 91 -9.15 6.91 1.37
C ASP A 91 -7.74 7.43 1.06
N PHE A 92 -6.94 6.68 0.31
CA PHE A 92 -5.55 7.04 -0.02
C PHE A 92 -5.42 7.88 -1.30
N GLY A 93 -6.36 7.72 -2.25
CA GLY A 93 -6.31 8.40 -3.55
C GLY A 93 -6.06 7.44 -4.71
N LYS A 94 -5.21 7.84 -5.66
CA LYS A 94 -5.06 7.17 -6.96
C LYS A 94 -3.61 6.70 -7.18
N ALA A 95 -3.45 5.55 -7.83
CA ALA A 95 -2.15 5.02 -8.22
C ALA A 95 -2.15 4.61 -9.69
N PHE A 96 -1.06 4.90 -10.40
CA PHE A 96 -0.85 4.49 -11.78
C PHE A 96 0.45 3.67 -11.87
N ASN A 97 0.31 2.44 -12.32
CA ASN A 97 1.33 1.40 -12.29
C ASN A 97 1.60 0.90 -13.71
N PRO A 98 2.50 1.57 -14.47
CA PRO A 98 2.97 1.07 -15.75
C PRO A 98 3.98 -0.07 -15.60
N LYS A 99 4.02 -0.95 -16.60
CA LYS A 99 4.97 -2.05 -16.75
C LYS A 99 5.35 -2.21 -18.23
N VAL A 100 6.64 -2.40 -18.46
CA VAL A 100 7.19 -2.88 -19.73
C VAL A 100 8.06 -4.08 -19.45
N ALA A 101 7.95 -5.12 -20.26
CA ALA A 101 8.82 -6.28 -20.21
C ALA A 101 9.17 -6.77 -21.61
N PHE A 102 10.28 -7.46 -21.73
CA PHE A 102 10.65 -8.14 -22.97
C PHE A 102 11.21 -9.53 -22.66
N LYS A 103 11.06 -10.42 -23.63
CA LYS A 103 11.62 -11.77 -23.67
C LYS A 103 12.27 -11.95 -25.02
N TYR A 104 13.57 -12.20 -25.04
CA TYR A 104 14.35 -12.40 -26.25
C TYR A 104 15.05 -13.75 -26.25
N GLN A 105 14.77 -14.60 -27.22
CA GLN A 105 15.29 -15.95 -27.37
C GLN A 105 15.96 -16.10 -28.75
N PRO A 106 17.25 -15.73 -28.87
CA PRO A 106 17.99 -15.85 -30.14
C PRO A 106 18.29 -17.30 -30.54
N ALA A 107 18.34 -18.23 -29.58
CA ALA A 107 18.55 -19.66 -29.81
C ALA A 107 17.75 -20.47 -28.79
N SER A 108 17.49 -21.75 -29.06
CA SER A 108 16.72 -22.60 -28.15
C SER A 108 17.36 -22.72 -26.76
N GLN A 109 18.69 -22.61 -26.68
CA GLN A 109 19.44 -22.69 -25.41
C GLN A 109 19.60 -21.35 -24.66
N ILE A 110 19.34 -20.19 -25.29
CA ILE A 110 19.65 -18.88 -24.72
C ILE A 110 18.40 -18.01 -24.69
N MET A 111 18.04 -17.52 -23.50
CA MET A 111 16.91 -16.61 -23.31
C MET A 111 17.29 -15.43 -22.40
N PHE A 112 17.00 -14.23 -22.87
CA PHE A 112 17.09 -12.99 -22.12
C PHE A 112 15.69 -12.52 -21.75
N ARG A 113 15.54 -12.03 -20.53
CA ARG A 113 14.29 -11.43 -20.05
C ARG A 113 14.61 -10.19 -19.23
N GLY A 114 13.81 -9.16 -19.41
CA GLY A 114 13.93 -7.91 -18.65
C GLY A 114 12.57 -7.30 -18.43
N SER A 115 12.41 -6.60 -17.32
CA SER A 115 11.18 -5.87 -17.01
C SER A 115 11.46 -4.64 -16.18
N ALA A 116 10.75 -3.57 -16.47
CA ALA A 116 10.70 -2.36 -15.66
C ALA A 116 9.23 -2.07 -15.33
N SER A 117 8.91 -1.90 -14.06
CA SER A 117 7.55 -1.59 -13.62
C SER A 117 7.55 -0.70 -12.40
N ARG A 118 6.49 0.09 -12.26
CA ARG A 118 6.20 0.83 -11.04
C ARG A 118 5.24 0.02 -10.17
N GLY A 119 5.61 -0.22 -8.92
CA GLY A 119 4.75 -0.81 -7.90
C GLY A 119 4.18 0.25 -6.96
N PHE A 120 3.00 -0.02 -6.41
CA PHE A 120 2.42 0.78 -5.35
C PHE A 120 1.74 -0.12 -4.31
N ARG A 121 1.88 0.25 -3.03
CA ARG A 121 1.19 -0.40 -1.92
C ARG A 121 0.54 0.66 -1.04
N ALA A 122 -0.79 0.69 -1.01
CA ALA A 122 -1.51 1.53 -0.07
C ALA A 122 -1.30 1.03 1.36
N PRO A 123 -1.22 1.92 2.37
CA PRO A 123 -1.27 1.53 3.78
C PRO A 123 -2.50 0.65 4.06
N SER A 124 -2.34 -0.32 4.95
CA SER A 124 -3.44 -1.20 5.31
C SER A 124 -4.54 -0.43 6.05
N LEU A 125 -5.76 -0.99 6.10
CA LEU A 125 -6.83 -0.44 6.95
C LEU A 125 -6.40 -0.36 8.42
N PHE A 126 -5.54 -1.26 8.88
CA PHE A 126 -5.01 -1.19 10.23
C PHE A 126 -4.09 0.03 10.40
N ASP A 127 -3.16 0.28 9.47
CA ASP A 127 -2.24 1.43 9.55
C ASP A 127 -2.97 2.78 9.61
N ILE A 128 -4.15 2.89 8.99
CA ILE A 128 -4.94 4.14 8.94
C ILE A 128 -5.90 4.28 10.11
N PHE A 129 -6.43 3.16 10.62
CA PHE A 129 -7.47 3.17 11.65
C PHE A 129 -6.99 2.66 13.01
N GLN A 130 -5.71 2.27 13.17
CA GLN A 130 -5.17 1.74 14.42
C GLN A 130 -5.46 2.72 15.57
N PRO A 131 -6.04 2.25 16.69
CA PRO A 131 -6.24 3.08 17.86
C PRO A 131 -4.89 3.40 18.51
N ASP A 132 -4.73 4.62 19.01
CA ASP A 132 -3.56 4.99 19.80
C ASP A 132 -3.43 4.05 21.00
N ALA A 133 -2.34 3.29 21.06
CA ALA A 133 -2.02 2.43 22.19
C ALA A 133 -1.17 3.22 23.18
N LYS A 134 -1.66 3.42 24.41
CA LYS A 134 -0.86 4.04 25.47
C LYS A 134 -0.16 2.96 26.30
N THR A 135 1.16 3.00 26.28
CA THR A 135 2.00 2.23 27.20
C THR A 135 2.35 3.10 28.40
N TYR A 136 2.05 2.63 29.61
CA TYR A 136 2.54 3.23 30.84
C TYR A 136 3.91 2.63 31.16
N THR A 137 4.92 2.97 30.36
CA THR A 137 6.32 2.69 30.73
C THR A 137 6.78 3.80 31.67
N ASN A 138 7.46 3.47 32.78
CA ASN A 138 8.16 4.44 33.63
C ASN A 138 9.38 5.02 32.86
N GLY A 139 9.11 5.75 31.79
CA GLY A 139 10.09 6.30 30.84
C GLY A 139 10.30 7.80 31.01
N ASN A 140 9.97 8.37 32.17
CA ASN A 140 10.01 9.81 32.42
C ASN A 140 11.42 10.44 32.29
N ASN A 141 12.46 9.66 31.98
CA ASN A 141 13.84 10.09 31.80
C ASN A 141 14.51 9.52 30.53
N LEU A 142 13.77 9.20 29.45
CA LEU A 142 14.39 8.79 28.20
C LEU A 142 14.79 10.02 27.37
N ASP A 143 16.03 10.48 27.56
CA ASP A 143 16.67 11.43 26.66
C ASP A 143 17.13 10.69 25.38
N ASP A 144 16.59 11.06 24.22
CA ASP A 144 17.07 10.62 22.89
C ASP A 144 17.62 11.84 22.13
N PRO A 145 18.85 12.28 22.41
CA PRO A 145 19.44 13.47 21.78
C PRO A 145 19.76 13.25 20.30
N ALA A 146 19.85 12.00 19.85
CA ALA A 146 20.15 11.66 18.46
C ALA A 146 18.95 11.94 17.54
N ARG A 147 17.73 11.73 18.02
CA ARG A 147 16.49 12.06 17.28
C ARG A 147 15.86 13.39 17.70
N CYS A 148 16.08 13.81 18.95
CA CYS A 148 15.54 15.03 19.53
C CYS A 148 16.65 15.85 20.23
N PRO A 149 17.52 16.54 19.47
CA PRO A 149 18.70 17.23 20.03
C PRO A 149 18.41 18.30 21.09
N ASN A 150 17.16 18.77 21.17
CA ASN A 150 16.68 19.76 22.14
C ASN A 150 15.40 19.29 22.87
N GLY A 151 15.09 18.00 22.86
CA GLY A 151 13.90 17.48 23.53
C GLY A 151 14.13 17.39 25.03
N THR A 152 13.67 18.37 25.82
CA THR A 152 13.69 18.23 27.28
C THR A 152 12.69 17.13 27.68
N GLY A 153 13.16 16.06 28.32
CA GLY A 153 12.31 15.02 28.87
C GLY A 153 11.17 15.63 29.72
N GLN A 154 9.92 15.47 29.28
CA GLN A 154 8.78 16.03 29.99
C GLN A 154 8.60 15.32 31.33
N ARG A 155 9.01 15.98 32.42
CA ARG A 155 8.53 15.67 33.76
C ARG A 155 7.05 16.05 33.84
N ARG A 156 6.15 15.12 33.53
CA ARG A 156 4.73 15.29 33.86
C ARG A 156 4.55 15.17 35.38
N GLY A 157 4.73 16.30 36.05
CA GLY A 157 4.51 16.45 37.48
C GLY A 157 4.30 17.88 37.96
N GLN A 158 4.67 18.95 37.22
CA GLN A 158 4.58 20.31 37.79
C GLN A 158 4.10 21.47 36.90
N ASP A 159 4.01 21.36 35.57
CA ASP A 159 3.53 22.51 34.78
C ASP A 159 2.09 22.32 34.32
N GLY A 160 1.19 23.02 35.02
CA GLY A 160 -0.22 23.09 34.73
C GLY A 160 -0.54 23.66 33.34
N LEU A 161 -1.65 23.15 32.79
CA LEU A 161 -2.58 23.91 31.95
C LEU A 161 -1.99 24.65 30.74
N ARG A 162 -1.35 23.97 29.77
CA ARG A 162 -1.32 24.49 28.39
C ARG A 162 -1.49 23.38 27.35
N HIS A 163 -2.66 23.36 26.72
CA HIS A 163 -2.94 22.60 25.51
C HIS A 163 -2.07 23.14 24.36
N HIS A 164 -0.99 22.45 24.02
CA HIS A 164 -0.34 22.62 22.72
C HIS A 164 -0.61 21.39 21.86
N VAL A 165 -1.53 21.58 20.90
CA VAL A 165 -1.82 20.65 19.81
C VAL A 165 -0.57 20.57 18.93
N PHE A 166 0.13 19.43 18.96
CA PHE A 166 1.25 19.16 18.05
C PHE A 166 0.68 18.76 16.68
N ARG A 167 0.62 19.72 15.75
CA ARG A 167 0.28 19.50 14.35
C ARG A 167 1.54 18.99 13.64
N GLN A 168 1.73 17.68 13.54
CA GLN A 168 2.75 17.11 12.64
C GLN A 168 2.29 17.22 11.19
N ALA A 169 2.75 18.26 10.50
CA ALA A 169 2.83 18.29 9.05
C ALA A 169 4.18 17.66 8.65
N GLY A 170 4.15 16.50 7.99
CA GLY A 170 5.36 15.80 7.57
C GLY A 170 5.10 14.86 6.40
N ARG A 171 5.11 15.44 5.20
CA ARG A 171 4.99 14.78 3.88
C ARG A 171 6.15 13.79 3.68
N GLN A 172 5.92 12.48 3.70
CA GLN A 172 6.91 11.50 3.24
C GLN A 172 6.61 11.07 1.81
N SER A 173 7.35 11.67 0.88
CA SER A 173 7.64 11.09 -0.43
C SER A 173 8.74 10.05 -0.27
N GLN A 174 8.49 8.79 -0.63
CA GLN A 174 9.56 7.81 -0.82
C GLN A 174 9.57 7.30 -2.26
N PHE A 175 10.67 7.62 -2.92
CA PHE A 175 11.15 7.11 -4.21
C PHE A 175 12.21 6.02 -3.94
N GLY A 176 12.32 5.06 -4.87
CA GLY A 176 13.49 4.18 -5.07
C GLY A 176 13.42 2.84 -4.33
N ALA A 177 13.90 1.72 -4.87
CA ALA A 177 14.54 1.41 -6.15
C ALA A 177 14.23 -0.05 -6.51
#